data_AF-A0A847ARX1-F1
#
_entry.id   AF-A0A847ARX1-F1
#
_cell.length_a   1.000
_cell.length_b   1.000
_cell.length_c   1.000
_cell.angle_alpha   90.00
_cell.angle_beta   90.00
_cell.angle_gamma   90.00
#
_symmetry.space_group_name_H-M   'P 1'
#
loop_
_entity.id
_entity.type
_entity.pdbx_description
1 polymer ?
#
loop_
_entity_poly.entity_id
_entity_poly.type
_entity_poly.pdbx_seq_one_letter_code
_entity_poly.pdbx_strand_id
1 'polypeptide(L)'
;MKLKTKNIIQVISTVIVLLSCVIYGLYINEIIDLRILSIGDMNPYGGWSALKSAFMDLSYRWNGFSRSIALTTGIALTALLMGRFFCGYICPIGAMQDFFKYVGIKLGLKEIKFSPKAELLKYVVLIAIMVLSIFDMGNIVSPYSPWLAYQNIFIGLKFQIGTVILLLIVLISLFGRRIFCRYFCPLGAFQSLLYAVGPFKIKKSNCDCSYCLRDCPVSEQERVSKKNSELSPECVNCLKCIDTCVKGTEGFRLNFGKKTISKKSYIIICISMILGAYILLPFLRGSSTAQAIDKVENVRDGVYEGSGIGFGGIINVEVTINNRKITNINLVAHRETQGYYEEVFREFTYEITQSQNLNPDAVSGATSTCRGFLSSIKDAVSNSIQID
;
A
#
# COMPACT_ATOMS: atom_id res chain seq x y z
N MET A 1 16.84 3.58 27.81
CA MET A 1 15.38 3.59 27.56
C MET A 1 14.95 2.19 27.12
N LYS A 2 14.24 1.41 27.95
CA LYS A 2 13.82 0.05 27.51
C LYS A 2 12.76 0.19 26.41
N LEU A 3 13.12 -0.14 25.17
CA LEU A 3 12.19 -0.14 24.04
C LEU A 3 11.12 -1.21 24.30
N LYS A 4 9.85 -0.80 24.35
CA LYS A 4 8.72 -1.74 24.46
C LYS A 4 8.60 -2.54 23.15
N THR A 5 8.11 -3.77 23.22
CA THR A 5 7.95 -4.70 22.07
C THR A 5 7.32 -4.04 20.84
N LYS A 6 6.29 -3.20 21.03
CA LYS A 6 5.65 -2.43 19.95
C LYS A 6 6.66 -1.57 19.18
N ASN A 7 7.47 -0.81 19.90
CA ASN A 7 8.43 0.12 19.29
C ASN A 7 9.51 -0.65 18.52
N ILE A 8 9.94 -1.81 19.03
CA ILE A 8 10.90 -2.68 18.35
C ILE A 8 10.32 -3.15 17.02
N ILE A 9 9.09 -3.67 17.01
CA ILE A 9 8.42 -4.12 15.78
C ILE A 9 8.27 -2.96 14.79
N GLN A 10 7.80 -1.79 15.24
CA GLN A 10 7.68 -0.60 14.39
C GLN A 10 9.01 -0.18 13.75
N VAL A 11 10.09 -0.16 14.53
CA VAL A 11 11.43 0.19 14.02
C VAL A 11 11.91 -0.84 13.01
N ILE A 12 11.82 -2.13 13.32
CA ILE A 12 12.24 -3.21 12.41
C ILE A 12 11.47 -3.13 11.10
N SER A 13 10.13 -3.04 11.15
CA SER A 13 9.31 -2.92 9.95
C SER A 13 9.64 -1.68 9.13
N THR A 14 9.88 -0.53 9.79
CA THR A 14 10.26 0.71 9.10
C THR A 14 11.64 0.59 8.44
N VAL A 15 12.63 0.02 9.13
CA VAL A 15 13.97 -0.19 8.59
C VAL A 15 13.95 -1.13 7.39
N ILE A 16 13.21 -2.24 7.46
CA ILE A 16 13.02 -3.15 6.32
C ILE A 16 12.46 -2.37 5.13
N VAL A 17 11.41 -1.57 5.35
CA VAL A 17 10.78 -0.82 4.26
C VAL A 17 11.76 0.18 3.64
N LEU A 18 12.51 0.92 4.46
CA LEU A 18 13.51 1.87 4.01
C LEU A 18 14.62 1.20 3.19
N LEU A 19 15.18 0.09 3.69
CA LEU A 19 16.22 -0.66 2.99
C LEU A 19 15.72 -1.18 1.64
N SER A 20 14.50 -1.71 1.58
CA SER A 20 13.89 -2.13 0.31
C SER A 20 13.71 -0.98 -0.67
N CYS A 21 13.28 0.21 -0.20
CA CYS A 21 13.13 1.38 -1.07
C CYS A 21 14.49 1.87 -1.60
N VAL A 22 15.54 1.86 -0.78
CA VAL A 22 16.90 2.23 -1.20
C VAL A 22 17.43 1.25 -2.24
N ILE A 23 17.34 -0.07 -1.98
CA ILE A 23 17.81 -1.10 -2.91
C ILE A 23 17.03 -1.01 -4.23
N TYR A 24 15.72 -0.84 -4.17
CA TYR A 24 14.90 -0.66 -5.37
C TYR A 24 15.27 0.63 -6.14
N GLY A 25 15.55 1.73 -5.43
CA GLY A 25 16.06 2.96 -6.03
C GLY A 25 17.39 2.76 -6.76
N LEU A 26 18.31 1.98 -6.20
CA LEU A 26 19.56 1.63 -6.90
C LEU A 26 19.31 0.75 -8.13
N TYR A 27 18.33 -0.16 -8.06
CA TYR A 27 17.97 -1.04 -9.16
C TYR A 27 17.40 -0.27 -10.36
N ILE A 28 16.43 0.62 -10.15
CA ILE A 28 15.83 1.40 -11.25
C ILE A 28 16.74 2.47 -11.84
N ASN A 29 17.78 2.89 -11.11
CA ASN A 29 18.84 3.77 -11.62
C ASN A 29 20.00 2.97 -12.28
N GLU A 30 19.82 1.67 -12.52
CA GLU A 30 20.79 0.79 -13.20
C GLU A 30 22.16 0.70 -12.50
N ILE A 31 22.22 1.00 -11.19
CA ILE A 31 23.46 0.90 -10.39
C ILE A 31 23.70 -0.55 -9.95
N ILE A 32 22.61 -1.30 -9.72
CA ILE A 32 22.64 -2.71 -9.33
C ILE A 32 21.57 -3.49 -10.12
N ASP A 33 21.81 -4.78 -10.34
CA ASP A 33 20.81 -5.69 -10.92
C ASP A 33 20.00 -6.47 -9.88
N LEU A 34 20.31 -6.27 -8.59
CA LEU A 34 19.62 -6.95 -7.49
C LEU A 34 18.29 -6.23 -7.17
N ARG A 35 17.17 -6.90 -7.45
CA ARG A 35 15.83 -6.50 -7.00
C ARG A 35 15.33 -7.41 -5.86
N ILE A 36 15.05 -6.83 -4.69
CA ILE A 36 14.44 -7.56 -3.56
C ILE A 36 12.92 -7.42 -3.56
N LEU A 37 12.43 -6.19 -3.38
CA LEU A 37 11.01 -5.83 -3.40
C LEU A 37 10.83 -4.54 -4.18
N SER A 38 9.79 -4.46 -5.00
CA SER A 38 9.39 -3.20 -5.64
C SER A 38 8.53 -2.33 -4.73
N ILE A 39 8.34 -1.06 -5.12
CA ILE A 39 7.39 -0.16 -4.47
C ILE A 39 5.99 -0.78 -4.43
N GLY A 40 5.59 -1.43 -5.54
CA GLY A 40 4.33 -2.13 -5.68
C GLY A 40 4.18 -3.26 -4.69
N ASP A 41 5.19 -4.11 -4.54
CA ASP A 41 5.18 -5.25 -3.62
C ASP A 41 4.96 -4.87 -2.15
N MET A 42 5.24 -3.62 -1.81
CA MET A 42 5.13 -3.10 -0.46
C MET A 42 3.93 -2.17 -0.28
N ASN A 43 3.18 -1.90 -1.34
CA ASN A 43 2.05 -0.98 -1.33
C ASN A 43 0.81 -1.63 -0.70
N PRO A 44 0.32 -1.17 0.47
CA PRO A 44 -0.85 -1.73 1.14
C PRO A 44 -2.18 -1.37 0.45
N TYR A 45 -2.14 -0.57 -0.62
CA TYR A 45 -3.29 -0.21 -1.45
C TYR A 45 -3.38 -1.04 -2.74
N GLY A 46 -2.39 -1.88 -3.06
CA GLY A 46 -2.28 -2.53 -4.37
C GLY A 46 -3.42 -3.52 -4.68
N GLY A 47 -4.03 -4.11 -3.64
CA GLY A 47 -5.20 -4.98 -3.81
C GLY A 47 -6.44 -4.26 -4.35
N TRP A 48 -6.53 -2.94 -4.16
CA TRP A 48 -7.71 -2.16 -4.58
C TRP A 48 -7.83 -2.08 -6.11
N SER A 49 -6.72 -1.87 -6.80
CA SER A 49 -6.70 -1.83 -8.27
C SER A 49 -7.08 -3.18 -8.86
N ALA A 50 -6.56 -4.28 -8.30
CA ALA A 50 -6.89 -5.62 -8.75
C ALA A 50 -8.36 -5.97 -8.48
N LEU A 51 -8.89 -5.57 -7.33
CA LEU A 51 -10.31 -5.73 -6.99
C LEU A 51 -11.20 -4.99 -8.00
N LYS A 52 -10.86 -3.74 -8.34
CA LYS A 52 -11.57 -2.99 -9.40
C LYS A 52 -11.56 -3.76 -10.72
N SER A 53 -10.39 -4.18 -11.19
CA SER A 53 -10.27 -4.91 -12.46
C SER A 53 -11.11 -6.19 -12.45
N ALA A 54 -11.12 -6.94 -11.35
CA ALA A 54 -11.92 -8.16 -11.24
C ALA A 54 -13.44 -7.94 -11.33
N PHE A 55 -13.94 -6.77 -10.89
CA PHE A 55 -15.37 -6.46 -10.94
C PHE A 55 -15.83 -5.75 -12.21
N MET A 56 -14.97 -4.93 -12.82
CA MET A 56 -15.36 -4.06 -13.94
C MET A 56 -14.99 -4.60 -15.32
N ASP A 57 -13.94 -5.41 -15.40
CA ASP A 57 -13.42 -5.88 -16.66
C ASP A 57 -13.91 -7.31 -16.89
N LEU A 58 -14.93 -7.49 -17.75
CA LEU A 58 -15.45 -8.82 -18.12
C LEU A 58 -14.36 -9.70 -18.77
N SER A 59 -13.31 -9.09 -19.31
CA SER A 59 -12.16 -9.79 -19.89
C SER A 59 -11.04 -10.05 -18.88
N TYR A 60 -11.24 -9.68 -17.60
CA TYR A 60 -10.24 -9.90 -16.55
C TYR A 60 -10.02 -11.39 -16.34
N ARG A 61 -8.87 -11.88 -16.82
CA ARG A 61 -8.39 -13.24 -16.55
C ARG A 61 -7.58 -13.21 -15.26
N TRP A 62 -8.03 -13.99 -14.28
CA TRP A 62 -7.35 -14.05 -12.99
C TRP A 62 -6.05 -14.85 -13.12
N ASN A 63 -4.93 -14.15 -13.05
CA ASN A 63 -3.58 -14.72 -13.19
C ASN A 63 -2.91 -14.99 -11.82
N GLY A 64 -3.70 -15.07 -10.74
CA GLY A 64 -3.24 -15.32 -9.37
C GLY A 64 -3.11 -14.07 -8.50
N PHE A 65 -2.42 -14.20 -7.36
CA PHE A 65 -2.21 -13.11 -6.40
C PHE A 65 -0.81 -12.50 -6.55
N SER A 66 -0.73 -11.25 -7.00
CA SER A 66 0.51 -10.48 -6.87
C SER A 66 0.83 -10.21 -5.39
N ARG A 67 2.10 -9.91 -5.08
CA ARG A 67 2.54 -9.60 -3.70
C ARG A 67 1.77 -8.43 -3.10
N SER A 68 1.42 -7.43 -3.90
CA SER A 68 0.65 -6.27 -3.45
C SER A 68 -0.80 -6.61 -3.08
N ILE A 69 -1.44 -7.50 -3.86
CA ILE A 69 -2.77 -8.05 -3.51
C ILE A 69 -2.64 -8.90 -2.24
N ALA A 70 -1.63 -9.76 -2.16
CA ALA A 70 -1.39 -10.62 -1.01
C ALA A 70 -1.22 -9.81 0.30
N LEU A 71 -0.44 -8.73 0.24
CA LEU A 71 -0.26 -7.80 1.37
C LEU A 71 -1.59 -7.15 1.78
N THR A 72 -2.33 -6.62 0.80
CA THR A 72 -3.62 -5.95 1.06
C THR A 72 -4.63 -6.93 1.66
N THR A 73 -4.70 -8.16 1.17
CA THR A 73 -5.54 -9.24 1.72
C THR A 73 -5.15 -9.59 3.14
N GLY A 74 -3.86 -9.76 3.43
CA GLY A 74 -3.38 -10.00 4.80
C GLY A 74 -3.76 -8.87 5.75
N ILE A 75 -3.55 -7.62 5.35
CA ILE A 75 -3.91 -6.42 6.12
C ILE A 75 -5.42 -6.33 6.36
N ALA A 76 -6.24 -6.63 5.35
CA ALA A 76 -7.70 -6.61 5.44
C ALA A 76 -8.23 -7.73 6.36
N LEU A 77 -7.74 -8.96 6.19
CA LEU A 77 -8.12 -10.10 7.03
C LEU A 77 -7.73 -9.88 8.49
N THR A 78 -6.53 -9.35 8.76
CA THR A 78 -6.13 -9.00 10.12
C THR A 78 -6.97 -7.84 10.67
N ALA A 79 -7.31 -6.83 9.86
CA ALA A 79 -8.21 -5.75 10.28
C ALA A 79 -9.59 -6.25 10.68
N LEU A 80 -10.17 -7.15 9.87
CA LEU A 80 -11.46 -7.79 10.13
C LEU A 80 -11.42 -8.65 11.39
N LEU A 81 -10.43 -9.53 11.53
CA LEU A 81 -10.43 -10.53 12.60
C LEU A 81 -9.81 -10.04 13.90
N MET A 82 -8.81 -9.16 13.84
CA MET A 82 -7.98 -8.75 14.99
C MET A 82 -7.90 -7.24 15.18
N GLY A 83 -8.59 -6.46 14.35
CA GLY A 83 -8.55 -5.00 14.37
C GLY A 83 -7.30 -4.41 13.73
N ARG A 84 -7.08 -3.10 13.93
CA ARG A 84 -6.16 -2.27 13.14
C ARG A 84 -4.68 -2.44 13.54
N PHE A 85 -4.22 -3.68 13.68
CA PHE A 85 -2.86 -4.05 14.08
C PHE A 85 -1.80 -3.44 13.17
N PHE A 86 -2.00 -3.48 11.85
CA PHE A 86 -1.05 -2.93 10.87
C PHE A 86 -0.74 -1.45 11.14
N CYS A 87 -1.77 -0.60 11.31
CA CYS A 87 -1.61 0.80 11.67
C CYS A 87 -0.89 1.00 13.02
N GLY A 88 -1.07 0.07 13.97
CA GLY A 88 -0.45 0.11 15.29
C GLY A 88 1.04 -0.26 15.30
N TYR A 89 1.42 -1.32 14.57
CA TYR A 89 2.70 -2.01 14.72
C TYR A 89 3.60 -2.00 13.49
N ILE A 90 3.05 -2.00 12.27
CA ILE A 90 3.83 -2.25 11.05
C ILE A 90 3.98 -0.99 10.19
N CYS A 91 2.91 -0.18 10.09
CA CYS A 91 2.84 0.96 9.17
C CYS A 91 3.95 2.01 9.43
N PRO A 92 4.85 2.28 8.45
CA PRO A 92 5.91 3.29 8.54
C PRO A 92 5.38 4.71 8.76
N ILE A 93 4.30 5.10 8.07
CA ILE A 93 3.67 6.43 8.25
C ILE A 93 3.14 6.59 9.69
N GLY A 94 2.61 5.52 10.28
CA GLY A 94 2.18 5.52 11.68
C GLY A 94 3.37 5.65 12.65
N ALA A 95 4.46 4.94 12.37
CA ALA A 95 5.70 5.01 13.14
C ALA A 95 6.34 6.42 13.05
N MET A 96 6.34 7.01 11.86
CA MET A 96 6.83 8.36 11.60
C MET A 96 6.08 9.40 12.44
N GLN A 97 4.74 9.37 12.45
CA GLN A 97 3.94 10.28 13.27
C GLN A 97 4.17 10.07 14.78
N ASP A 98 4.32 8.81 15.23
CA ASP A 98 4.65 8.51 16.63
C ASP A 98 6.04 9.08 17.01
N PHE A 99 7.02 8.97 16.11
CA PHE A 99 8.37 9.49 16.30
C PHE A 99 8.41 11.02 16.35
N PHE A 100 7.79 11.70 15.38
CA PHE A 100 7.75 13.17 15.39
C PHE A 100 6.94 13.69 16.58
N LYS A 101 5.89 13.00 17.02
CA LYS A 101 5.22 13.43 18.26
C LYS A 101 6.13 13.29 19.48
N TYR A 102 6.93 12.24 19.57
CA TYR A 102 7.95 12.10 20.62
C TYR A 102 8.97 13.25 20.57
N VAL A 103 9.44 13.63 19.38
CA VAL A 103 10.31 14.80 19.20
C VAL A 103 9.62 16.08 19.67
N GLY A 104 8.36 16.32 19.28
CA GLY A 104 7.59 17.49 19.71
C GLY A 104 7.42 17.58 21.23
N ILE A 105 7.20 16.45 21.91
CA ILE A 105 7.16 16.39 23.39
C ILE A 105 8.53 16.77 23.98
N LYS A 106 9.62 16.26 23.42
CA LYS A 106 10.99 16.58 23.87
C LYS A 106 11.35 18.06 23.66
N LEU A 107 10.79 18.68 22.63
CA LEU A 107 10.91 20.12 22.35
C LEU A 107 9.96 20.98 23.18
N GLY A 108 9.14 20.40 24.07
CA GLY A 108 8.19 21.15 24.91
C GLY A 108 6.99 21.71 24.15
N LEU A 109 6.71 21.23 22.93
CA LEU A 109 5.58 21.71 22.13
C LEU A 109 4.24 21.26 22.74
N LYS A 110 3.35 22.22 22.97
CA LYS A 110 2.01 21.95 23.50
C LYS A 110 1.20 21.11 22.52
N GLU A 111 0.53 20.08 23.05
CA GLU A 111 -0.31 19.21 22.24
C GLU A 111 -1.63 19.90 21.84
N ILE A 112 -1.89 19.95 20.54
CA ILE A 112 -3.17 20.44 19.97
C ILE A 112 -4.13 19.25 19.91
N LYS A 113 -5.31 19.42 20.53
CA LYS A 113 -6.38 18.42 20.49
C LYS A 113 -7.41 18.82 19.45
N PHE A 114 -7.69 17.91 18.53
CA PHE A 114 -8.75 18.06 17.52
C PHE A 114 -10.00 17.31 17.96
N SER A 115 -11.17 17.79 17.51
CA SER A 115 -12.45 17.17 17.84
C SER A 115 -12.59 15.77 17.23
N PRO A 116 -13.07 14.76 17.98
CA PRO A 116 -13.36 13.44 17.44
C PRO A 116 -14.34 13.43 16.27
N LYS A 117 -15.23 14.42 16.16
CA LYS A 117 -16.20 14.51 15.05
C LYS A 117 -15.52 14.69 13.70
N ALA A 118 -14.36 15.35 13.65
CA ALA A 118 -13.62 15.53 12.42
C ALA A 118 -13.04 14.21 11.88
N GLU A 119 -13.00 13.13 12.69
CA GLU A 119 -12.54 11.81 12.24
C GLU A 119 -13.48 11.19 11.18
N LEU A 120 -14.66 11.78 10.93
CA LEU A 120 -15.51 11.39 9.80
C LEU A 120 -14.85 11.72 8.45
N LEU A 121 -13.94 12.70 8.41
CA LEU A 121 -13.31 13.19 7.19
C LEU A 121 -12.54 12.10 6.44
N LYS A 122 -11.87 11.17 7.14
CA LYS A 122 -11.14 10.08 6.47
C LYS A 122 -12.06 9.13 5.69
N TYR A 123 -13.33 9.00 6.11
CA TYR A 123 -14.31 8.19 5.40
C TYR A 123 -14.79 8.91 4.14
N VAL A 124 -14.93 10.24 4.18
CA VAL A 124 -15.19 11.06 2.98
C VAL A 124 -14.03 10.94 2.00
N VAL A 125 -12.78 11.02 2.48
CA VAL A 125 -11.59 10.81 1.65
C VAL A 125 -11.57 9.41 1.03
N LEU A 126 -11.89 8.37 1.81
CA LEU A 126 -12.00 7.00 1.30
C LEU A 126 -13.04 6.90 0.17
N ILE A 127 -14.25 7.41 0.39
CA ILE A 127 -15.33 7.40 -0.61
C ILE A 127 -14.89 8.16 -1.88
N ALA A 128 -14.29 9.34 -1.73
CA ALA A 128 -13.81 10.12 -2.86
C ALA A 128 -12.76 9.35 -3.68
N ILE A 129 -11.79 8.70 -3.03
CA ILE A 129 -10.77 7.88 -3.71
C ILE A 129 -11.42 6.68 -4.41
N MET A 130 -12.39 6.02 -3.77
CA MET A 130 -13.12 4.90 -4.39
C MET A 130 -13.87 5.34 -5.64
N VAL A 131 -14.61 6.46 -5.57
CA VAL A 131 -15.36 7.01 -6.71
C VAL A 131 -14.43 7.40 -7.85
N LEU A 132 -13.35 8.15 -7.57
CA LEU A 132 -12.36 8.53 -8.59
C LEU A 132 -11.68 7.30 -9.21
N SER A 133 -11.41 6.27 -8.42
CA SER A 133 -10.86 5.01 -8.93
C SER A 133 -11.84 4.29 -9.86
N ILE A 134 -13.15 4.34 -9.58
CA ILE A 134 -14.19 3.73 -10.43
C ILE A 134 -14.22 4.39 -11.82
N PHE A 135 -14.09 5.71 -11.90
CA PHE A 135 -14.08 6.48 -13.16
C PHE A 135 -12.71 6.53 -13.87
N ASP A 136 -11.78 5.62 -13.55
CA ASP A 136 -10.42 5.58 -14.13
C ASP A 136 -9.58 6.86 -13.92
N MET A 137 -9.95 7.69 -12.95
CA MET A 137 -9.22 8.92 -12.58
C MET A 137 -8.19 8.68 -11.47
N GLY A 138 -7.70 7.44 -11.33
CA GLY A 138 -6.74 7.07 -10.30
C GLY A 138 -5.40 7.81 -10.42
N ASN A 139 -5.01 8.18 -11.64
CA ASN A 139 -3.82 8.98 -11.95
C ASN A 139 -3.88 10.41 -11.43
N ILE A 140 -5.08 10.96 -11.24
CA ILE A 140 -5.25 12.27 -10.61
C ILE A 140 -4.94 12.17 -9.12
N VAL A 141 -5.24 11.03 -8.49
CA VAL A 141 -5.10 10.83 -7.04
C VAL A 141 -3.71 10.33 -6.65
N SER A 142 -3.08 9.49 -7.46
CA SER A 142 -1.79 8.86 -7.12
C SER A 142 -0.69 9.86 -6.70
N PRO A 143 -0.55 11.06 -7.32
CA PRO A 143 0.48 12.04 -6.95
C PRO A 143 0.27 12.66 -5.56
N TYR A 144 -0.95 12.57 -5.01
CA TYR A 144 -1.28 13.07 -3.66
C TYR A 144 -1.01 12.04 -2.57
N SER A 145 -0.64 10.80 -2.92
CA SER A 145 -0.44 9.70 -1.97
C SER A 145 0.81 9.93 -1.11
N PRO A 146 0.68 10.08 0.22
CA PRO A 146 1.83 10.19 1.10
C PRO A 146 2.65 8.90 1.17
N TRP A 147 2.02 7.75 0.87
CA TRP A 147 2.70 6.46 0.81
C TRP A 147 3.66 6.38 -0.36
N LEU A 148 3.20 6.78 -1.55
CA LEU A 148 4.04 6.81 -2.73
C LEU A 148 5.17 7.83 -2.58
N ALA A 149 4.85 9.01 -2.04
CA ALA A 149 5.86 10.02 -1.72
C ALA A 149 6.93 9.49 -0.76
N TYR A 150 6.52 8.75 0.28
CA TYR A 150 7.44 8.16 1.24
C TYR A 150 8.40 7.15 0.59
N GLN A 151 7.91 6.33 -0.35
CA GLN A 151 8.76 5.37 -1.08
C GLN A 151 9.68 6.05 -2.10
N ASN A 152 9.19 7.10 -2.77
CA ASN A 152 9.94 7.81 -3.81
C ASN A 152 11.06 8.72 -3.29
N ILE A 153 11.08 9.06 -1.98
CA ILE A 153 12.19 9.83 -1.37
C ILE A 153 13.57 9.22 -1.68
N PHE A 154 13.65 7.89 -1.74
CA PHE A 154 14.92 7.16 -1.93
C PHE A 154 15.26 6.85 -3.39
N ILE A 155 14.36 7.21 -4.31
CA ILE A 155 14.49 6.96 -5.75
C ILE A 155 14.98 8.22 -6.47
N GLY A 156 14.55 9.39 -5.99
CA GLY A 156 14.99 10.68 -6.46
C GLY A 156 14.12 11.78 -5.86
N LEU A 157 14.74 12.85 -5.35
CA LEU A 157 14.04 14.00 -4.78
C LEU A 157 13.41 14.86 -5.89
N LYS A 158 12.29 14.39 -6.46
CA LYS A 158 11.39 15.25 -7.24
C LYS A 158 10.30 15.78 -6.31
N PHE A 159 10.16 17.11 -6.27
CA PHE A 159 9.13 17.78 -5.46
C PHE A 159 7.74 17.56 -6.08
N GLN A 160 7.16 16.38 -5.86
CA GLN A 160 5.78 16.08 -6.15
C GLN A 160 4.86 16.57 -5.02
N ILE A 161 3.58 16.77 -5.33
CA ILE A 161 2.58 17.24 -4.37
C ILE A 161 2.51 16.31 -3.14
N GLY A 162 2.62 14.99 -3.33
CA GLY A 162 2.65 14.02 -2.24
C GLY A 162 3.81 14.22 -1.26
N THR A 163 4.98 14.70 -1.72
CA THR A 163 6.13 15.02 -0.85
C THR A 163 5.83 16.22 0.03
N VAL A 164 5.14 17.24 -0.50
CA VAL A 164 4.65 18.38 0.29
C VAL A 164 3.64 17.92 1.33
N ILE A 165 2.69 17.06 0.95
CA ILE A 165 1.72 16.48 1.89
C ILE A 165 2.42 15.68 2.98
N LEU A 166 3.40 14.84 2.63
CA LEU A 166 4.17 14.06 3.59
C LEU A 166 4.94 14.95 4.57
N LEU A 167 5.55 16.04 4.09
CA LEU A 167 6.20 17.04 4.93
C LEU A 167 5.20 17.71 5.88
N LEU A 168 4.02 18.09 5.40
CA LEU A 168 2.95 18.64 6.24
C LEU A 168 2.49 17.65 7.32
N ILE A 169 2.37 16.36 6.97
CA ILE A 169 2.05 15.29 7.93
C ILE A 169 3.13 15.20 9.02
N VAL A 170 4.40 15.30 8.65
CA VAL A 170 5.52 15.32 9.62
C VAL A 170 5.42 16.54 10.55
N LEU A 171 5.27 17.73 9.98
CA LEU A 171 5.22 18.99 10.74
C LEU A 171 4.04 19.01 11.71
N ILE A 172 2.84 18.63 11.25
CA ILE A 172 1.64 18.64 12.10
C ILE A 172 1.72 17.58 13.21
N SER A 173 2.45 16.49 12.98
CA SER A 173 2.64 15.42 13.98
C SER A 173 3.49 15.83 15.18
N LEU A 174 4.28 16.91 15.07
CA LEU A 174 4.94 17.54 16.23
C LEU A 174 3.90 18.03 17.24
N PHE A 175 2.79 18.58 16.74
CA PHE A 175 1.75 19.22 17.55
C PHE A 175 0.65 18.25 17.99
N GLY A 176 0.33 17.19 17.26
CA GLY A 176 -0.68 16.21 17.70
C GLY A 176 -0.37 14.76 17.33
N ARG A 177 -0.97 13.82 18.08
CA ARG A 177 -0.78 12.38 17.88
C ARG A 177 -1.56 11.90 16.65
N ARG A 178 -0.84 11.29 15.71
CA ARG A 178 -1.39 10.54 14.56
C ARG A 178 -2.49 11.28 13.78
N ILE A 179 -2.36 12.59 13.59
CA ILE A 179 -3.39 13.44 12.97
C ILE A 179 -3.79 12.91 11.58
N PHE A 180 -2.82 12.58 10.73
CA PHE A 180 -3.12 12.04 9.40
C PHE A 180 -3.91 10.74 9.48
N CYS A 181 -3.49 9.80 10.35
CA CYS A 181 -4.19 8.52 10.53
C CYS A 181 -5.62 8.66 11.09
N ARG A 182 -5.90 9.72 11.85
CA ARG A 182 -7.21 9.98 12.45
C ARG A 182 -8.18 10.64 11.47
N TYR A 183 -7.69 11.59 10.68
CA TYR A 183 -8.53 12.52 9.93
C TYR A 183 -8.48 12.37 8.41
N PHE A 184 -7.41 11.84 7.83
CA PHE A 184 -7.23 11.85 6.37
C PHE A 184 -6.86 10.50 5.76
N CYS A 185 -6.37 9.53 6.55
CA CYS A 185 -5.84 8.28 6.03
C CYS A 185 -6.95 7.33 5.53
N PRO A 186 -7.04 7.05 4.21
CA PRO A 186 -8.06 6.16 3.67
C PRO A 186 -7.86 4.71 4.09
N LEU A 187 -6.60 4.23 4.19
CA LEU A 187 -6.32 2.89 4.72
C LEU A 187 -6.82 2.75 6.17
N GLY A 188 -6.66 3.80 6.96
CA GLY A 188 -7.15 3.85 8.33
C GLY A 188 -8.67 3.73 8.40
N ALA A 189 -9.39 4.45 7.53
CA ALA A 189 -10.85 4.38 7.42
C ALA A 189 -11.30 2.98 7.01
N PHE A 190 -10.69 2.41 5.98
CA PHE A 190 -11.00 1.06 5.50
C PHE A 190 -10.83 0.00 6.59
N GLN A 191 -9.70 0.02 7.30
CA GLN A 191 -9.48 -0.93 8.39
C GLN A 191 -10.42 -0.70 9.57
N SER A 192 -10.87 0.53 9.83
CA SER A 192 -11.89 0.81 10.84
C SER A 192 -13.24 0.22 10.48
N LEU A 193 -13.67 0.29 9.21
CA LEU A 193 -14.90 -0.34 8.75
C LEU A 193 -14.85 -1.87 8.93
N LEU A 194 -13.75 -2.50 8.53
CA LEU A 194 -13.55 -3.94 8.72
C LEU A 194 -13.54 -4.32 10.21
N TYR A 195 -12.87 -3.53 11.04
CA TYR A 195 -12.81 -3.79 12.47
C TYR A 195 -14.17 -3.57 13.16
N ALA A 196 -15.02 -2.70 12.64
CA ALA A 196 -16.36 -2.46 13.18
C ALA A 196 -17.22 -3.73 13.13
N VAL A 197 -17.20 -4.44 12.00
CA VAL A 197 -17.93 -5.72 11.80
C VAL A 197 -17.19 -6.94 12.35
N GLY A 198 -15.91 -6.78 12.70
CA GLY A 198 -15.05 -7.84 13.20
C GLY A 198 -15.44 -8.43 14.57
N PRO A 199 -15.16 -9.72 14.83
CA PRO A 199 -15.55 -10.41 16.08
C PRO A 199 -14.66 -10.06 17.29
N PHE A 200 -13.46 -9.51 17.06
CA PHE A 200 -12.52 -9.16 18.12
C PHE A 200 -12.85 -7.79 18.71
N LYS A 201 -12.88 -7.66 20.03
CA LYS A 201 -13.09 -6.36 20.71
C LYS A 201 -12.19 -6.26 21.93
N ILE A 202 -11.64 -5.06 22.15
CA ILE A 202 -10.89 -4.75 23.37
C ILE A 202 -11.88 -4.20 24.39
N LYS A 203 -12.08 -4.93 25.49
CA LYS A 203 -13.07 -4.59 26.52
C LYS A 203 -12.39 -4.06 27.77
N LYS A 204 -13.06 -3.13 28.42
CA LYS A 204 -12.70 -2.61 29.73
C LYS A 204 -12.77 -3.75 30.75
N SER A 205 -11.78 -3.82 31.63
CA SER A 205 -11.80 -4.72 32.78
C SER A 205 -12.65 -4.12 33.91
N ASN A 206 -12.53 -4.65 35.13
CA ASN A 206 -13.25 -4.22 36.33
C ASN A 206 -12.85 -2.81 36.85
N CYS A 207 -12.28 -1.90 36.04
CA CYS A 207 -12.05 -0.50 36.43
C CYS A 207 -13.13 0.42 35.87
N ASP A 208 -13.63 1.35 36.68
CA ASP A 208 -14.50 2.44 36.22
C ASP A 208 -13.75 3.65 35.64
N CYS A 209 -12.42 3.62 35.65
CA CYS A 209 -11.53 4.67 35.15
C CYS A 209 -11.17 4.53 33.66
N SER A 210 -10.73 5.62 33.03
CA SER A 210 -10.14 5.62 31.67
C SER A 210 -8.70 6.16 31.64
N TYR A 211 -8.03 6.21 32.80
CA TYR A 211 -6.71 6.82 32.94
C TYR A 211 -5.63 6.18 32.05
N CYS A 212 -5.68 4.87 31.82
CA CYS A 212 -4.74 4.18 30.92
C CYS A 212 -4.88 4.58 29.43
N LEU A 213 -5.94 5.32 29.08
CA LEU A 213 -6.14 5.89 27.74
C LEU A 213 -5.61 7.33 27.62
N ARG A 214 -5.06 7.92 28.69
CA ARG A 214 -4.52 9.30 28.69
C ARG A 214 -3.50 9.52 27.59
N ASP A 215 -2.65 8.52 27.34
CA ASP A 215 -1.64 8.56 26.30
C ASP A 215 -2.01 7.80 25.02
N CYS A 216 -3.29 7.56 24.80
CA CYS A 216 -3.78 6.87 23.60
C CYS A 216 -3.44 7.70 22.35
N PRO A 217 -2.74 7.12 21.35
CA PRO A 217 -2.33 7.86 20.15
C PRO A 217 -3.51 8.29 19.26
N VAL A 218 -4.71 7.75 19.51
CA VAL A 218 -5.94 8.07 18.77
C VAL A 218 -7.04 8.66 19.65
N SER A 219 -6.73 9.08 20.89
CA SER A 219 -7.71 9.72 21.79
C SER A 219 -8.96 8.89 22.17
N GLU A 220 -8.84 7.56 22.33
CA GLU A 220 -9.98 6.73 22.78
C GLU A 220 -10.59 7.16 24.12
N GLN A 221 -9.85 7.91 24.95
CA GLN A 221 -10.38 8.44 26.21
C GLN A 221 -11.64 9.30 26.02
N GLU A 222 -11.77 9.95 24.85
CA GLU A 222 -12.92 10.82 24.52
C GLU A 222 -14.13 10.02 24.03
N ARG A 223 -13.96 8.74 23.69
CA ARG A 223 -15.00 7.85 23.15
C ARG A 223 -15.49 6.79 24.14
N VAL A 224 -14.62 6.38 25.06
CA VAL A 224 -14.97 5.39 26.09
C VAL A 224 -15.79 6.04 27.19
N SER A 225 -16.98 5.51 27.42
CA SER A 225 -17.92 5.96 28.45
C SER A 225 -18.28 4.83 29.40
N LYS A 226 -18.90 5.13 30.55
CA LYS A 226 -19.42 4.11 31.49
C LYS A 226 -20.41 3.14 30.83
N LYS A 227 -21.18 3.60 29.84
CA LYS A 227 -22.13 2.76 29.08
C LYS A 227 -21.46 1.92 27.98
N ASN A 228 -20.27 2.30 27.52
CA ASN A 228 -19.62 1.65 26.38
C ASN A 228 -18.26 1.09 26.83
N SER A 229 -18.29 -0.17 27.25
CA SER A 229 -17.15 -0.90 27.79
C SER A 229 -16.14 -1.32 26.72
N GLU A 230 -16.41 -1.06 25.45
CA GLU A 230 -15.57 -1.49 24.32
C GLU A 230 -14.84 -0.31 23.70
N LEU A 231 -13.59 -0.53 23.28
CA LEU A 231 -12.87 0.46 22.48
C LEU A 231 -13.50 0.58 21.10
N SER A 232 -13.52 1.80 20.56
CA SER A 232 -14.10 2.06 19.25
C SER A 232 -13.29 1.41 18.11
N PRO A 233 -13.88 1.24 16.91
CA PRO A 233 -13.15 0.78 15.73
C PRO A 233 -12.00 1.71 15.29
N GLU A 234 -11.88 2.89 15.90
CA GLU A 234 -10.77 3.81 15.69
C GLU A 234 -9.49 3.40 16.42
N CYS A 235 -9.58 2.44 17.34
CA CYS A 235 -8.43 1.90 18.03
C CYS A 235 -7.43 1.29 17.04
N VAL A 236 -6.18 1.72 17.11
CA VAL A 236 -5.04 1.17 16.34
C VAL A 236 -4.42 -0.06 17.00
N ASN A 237 -5.12 -0.64 17.98
CA ASN A 237 -4.74 -1.82 18.75
C ASN A 237 -3.29 -1.80 19.25
N CYS A 238 -2.79 -0.64 19.70
CA CYS A 238 -1.40 -0.50 20.16
C CYS A 238 -1.07 -1.16 21.51
N LEU A 239 -2.10 -1.66 22.21
CA LEU A 239 -2.06 -2.40 23.48
C LEU A 239 -1.42 -1.67 24.68
N LYS A 240 -1.12 -0.37 24.58
CA LYS A 240 -0.54 0.41 25.69
C LYS A 240 -1.44 0.44 26.94
N CYS A 241 -2.75 0.50 26.75
CA CYS A 241 -3.73 0.52 27.85
C CYS A 241 -3.85 -0.81 28.60
N ILE A 242 -3.26 -1.89 28.06
CA ILE A 242 -3.17 -3.21 28.68
C ILE A 242 -1.84 -3.34 29.43
N ASP A 243 -0.76 -2.81 28.85
CA ASP A 243 0.60 -2.88 29.41
C ASP A 243 0.80 -2.08 30.69
N THR A 244 0.08 -0.96 30.86
CA THR A 244 0.38 -0.02 31.93
C THR A 244 -0.91 0.60 32.44
N CYS A 245 -1.33 0.16 33.63
CA CYS A 245 -2.43 0.77 34.37
C CYS A 245 -1.88 1.28 35.70
N VAL A 246 -2.20 2.52 36.04
CA VAL A 246 -1.74 3.16 37.29
C VAL A 246 -2.31 2.47 38.53
N LYS A 247 -3.46 1.79 38.42
CA LYS A 247 -4.07 1.07 39.53
C LYS A 247 -3.49 -0.33 39.78
N GLY A 248 -2.46 -0.75 39.04
CA GLY A 248 -1.88 -2.10 39.17
C GLY A 248 -2.82 -3.24 38.71
N THR A 249 -4.02 -2.92 38.26
CA THR A 249 -4.99 -3.85 37.66
C THR A 249 -4.92 -3.81 36.15
N GLU A 250 -5.33 -4.88 35.46
CA GLU A 250 -5.51 -4.82 34.00
C GLU A 250 -6.60 -3.80 33.65
N GLY A 251 -6.28 -2.72 32.95
CA GLY A 251 -7.27 -1.70 32.57
C GLY A 251 -8.23 -2.21 31.48
N PHE A 252 -7.70 -2.92 30.50
CA PHE A 252 -8.42 -3.50 29.37
C PHE A 252 -7.94 -4.93 29.10
N ARG A 253 -8.80 -5.75 28.49
CA ARG A 253 -8.52 -7.14 28.11
C ARG A 253 -8.78 -7.38 26.62
N LEU A 254 -8.03 -8.33 26.05
CA LEU A 254 -8.18 -8.78 24.67
C LEU A 254 -9.18 -9.94 24.63
N ASN A 255 -10.34 -9.73 24.03
CA ASN A 255 -11.38 -10.76 23.95
C ASN A 255 -11.65 -11.13 22.50
N PHE A 256 -11.61 -12.43 22.22
CA PHE A 256 -12.09 -13.00 20.96
C PHE A 256 -13.26 -13.92 21.28
N GLY A 257 -14.48 -13.45 20.97
CA GLY A 257 -15.70 -14.07 21.47
C GLY A 257 -15.72 -14.10 23.01
N LYS A 258 -15.77 -15.32 23.59
CA LYS A 258 -15.79 -15.54 25.04
C LYS A 258 -14.42 -15.81 25.67
N LYS A 259 -13.34 -15.91 24.87
CA LYS A 259 -11.99 -16.25 25.36
C LYS A 259 -11.11 -15.01 25.46
N THR A 260 -10.37 -14.92 26.56
CA THR A 260 -9.31 -13.91 26.76
C THR A 260 -8.02 -14.37 26.11
N ILE A 261 -7.42 -13.54 25.27
CA ILE A 261 -6.17 -13.84 24.56
C ILE A 261 -5.00 -13.11 25.22
N SER A 262 -3.85 -13.78 25.35
CA SER A 262 -2.63 -13.13 25.84
C SER A 262 -2.08 -12.13 24.81
N LYS A 263 -1.45 -11.05 25.28
CA LYS A 263 -0.81 -10.06 24.39
C LYS A 263 0.19 -10.70 23.41
N LYS A 264 1.02 -11.62 23.88
CA LYS A 264 2.04 -12.28 23.04
C LYS A 264 1.38 -13.08 21.93
N SER A 265 0.37 -13.88 22.26
CA SER A 265 -0.40 -14.66 21.29
C SER A 265 -1.06 -13.76 20.26
N TYR A 266 -1.68 -12.65 20.68
CA TYR A 266 -2.31 -11.71 19.77
C TYR A 266 -1.32 -11.13 18.74
N ILE A 267 -0.13 -10.69 19.19
CA ILE A 267 0.90 -10.14 18.30
C ILE A 267 1.38 -11.19 17.31
N ILE A 268 1.66 -12.42 17.78
CA ILE A 268 2.14 -13.52 16.92
C ILE A 268 1.09 -13.87 15.87
N ILE A 269 -0.18 -14.00 16.25
CA ILE A 269 -1.29 -14.29 15.32
C ILE A 269 -1.42 -13.19 14.27
N CYS A 270 -1.36 -11.92 14.66
CA CYS A 270 -1.48 -10.83 13.69
C CYS A 270 -0.31 -10.80 12.69
N ILE A 271 0.92 -11.01 13.17
CA ILE A 271 2.11 -11.07 12.32
C ILE A 271 2.05 -12.28 11.39
N SER A 272 1.67 -13.46 11.90
CA SER A 272 1.58 -14.68 11.10
C SER A 272 0.49 -14.60 10.04
N MET A 273 -0.64 -13.95 10.32
CA MET A 273 -1.68 -13.71 9.32
C MET A 273 -1.19 -12.83 8.17
N ILE A 274 -0.53 -11.71 8.48
CA ILE A 274 -0.04 -10.78 7.45
C ILE A 274 1.10 -11.41 6.65
N LEU A 275 2.12 -11.96 7.32
CA LEU A 275 3.26 -12.58 6.64
C LEU A 275 2.85 -13.87 5.92
N GLY A 276 1.98 -14.68 6.52
CA GLY A 276 1.44 -15.89 5.91
C GLY A 276 0.68 -15.57 4.63
N ALA A 277 -0.21 -14.57 4.65
CA ALA A 277 -0.89 -14.11 3.44
C ALA A 277 0.12 -13.61 2.39
N TYR A 278 1.08 -12.78 2.80
CA TYR A 278 2.08 -12.20 1.90
C TYR A 278 2.96 -13.24 1.20
N ILE A 279 3.37 -14.30 1.93
CA ILE A 279 4.25 -15.34 1.41
C ILE A 279 3.45 -16.41 0.66
N LEU A 280 2.32 -16.88 1.20
CA LEU A 280 1.62 -18.05 0.68
C LEU A 280 0.69 -17.74 -0.49
N LEU A 281 0.00 -16.59 -0.48
CA LEU A 281 -0.98 -16.27 -1.53
C LEU A 281 -0.35 -16.20 -2.93
N PRO A 282 0.85 -15.63 -3.14
CA PRO A 282 1.50 -15.65 -4.45
C PRO A 282 1.79 -17.05 -5.00
N PHE A 283 1.89 -18.08 -4.15
CA PHE A 283 2.04 -19.47 -4.61
C PHE A 283 0.73 -20.11 -5.06
N LEU A 284 -0.42 -19.52 -4.70
CA LEU A 284 -1.75 -19.95 -5.18
C LEU A 284 -2.02 -19.41 -6.60
N ARG A 285 -1.02 -19.48 -7.50
CA ARG A 285 -1.21 -19.17 -8.92
C ARG A 285 -2.25 -20.14 -9.48
N GLY A 286 -3.35 -19.59 -10.01
CA GLY A 286 -4.27 -20.38 -10.82
C GLY A 286 -3.50 -20.91 -12.02
N SER A 287 -3.64 -22.20 -12.33
CA SER A 287 -3.21 -22.79 -13.62
C SER A 287 -4.00 -22.10 -14.73
N SER A 288 -3.56 -20.92 -15.14
CA SER A 288 -3.91 -20.35 -16.43
C SER A 288 -3.08 -21.13 -17.44
N THR A 289 -3.75 -21.98 -18.20
CA THR A 289 -3.23 -22.52 -19.45
C THR A 289 -2.80 -21.33 -20.30
N ALA A 290 -1.49 -21.07 -20.32
CA ALA A 290 -0.88 -20.08 -21.17
C ALA A 290 -0.97 -20.54 -22.64
N GLN A 291 -2.11 -20.27 -23.26
CA GLN A 291 -2.30 -20.15 -24.71
C GLN A 291 -3.27 -18.97 -24.92
N ALA A 292 -3.04 -18.01 -25.81
CA ALA A 292 -2.33 -18.07 -27.07
C ALA A 292 -0.98 -17.33 -27.07
N ILE A 293 -0.02 -17.97 -27.73
CA ILE A 293 1.22 -17.36 -28.18
C ILE A 293 0.82 -16.39 -29.30
N ASP A 294 0.69 -15.09 -29.02
CA ASP A 294 0.77 -14.06 -30.05
C ASP A 294 2.24 -14.00 -30.49
N LYS A 295 2.69 -15.03 -31.21
CA LYS A 295 4.02 -15.04 -31.82
C LYS A 295 3.99 -13.94 -32.86
N VAL A 296 5.00 -13.09 -32.82
CA VAL A 296 5.24 -12.05 -33.81
C VAL A 296 5.61 -12.74 -35.13
N GLU A 297 4.61 -13.20 -35.89
CA GLU A 297 4.77 -13.81 -37.20
C GLU A 297 4.38 -12.79 -38.28
N ASN A 298 5.15 -12.76 -39.38
CA ASN A 298 4.92 -11.90 -40.55
C ASN A 298 5.11 -10.39 -40.35
N VAL A 299 5.96 -9.97 -39.41
CA VAL A 299 6.37 -8.56 -39.29
C VAL A 299 7.42 -8.15 -40.33
N ARG A 300 7.33 -6.91 -40.80
CA ARG A 300 8.31 -6.32 -41.74
C ARG A 300 9.35 -5.50 -40.97
N ASP A 301 10.57 -5.49 -41.49
CA ASP A 301 11.64 -4.68 -40.92
C ASP A 301 11.31 -3.19 -41.07
N GLY A 302 11.68 -2.39 -40.06
CA GLY A 302 11.37 -0.97 -40.01
C GLY A 302 11.22 -0.46 -38.59
N VAL A 303 10.88 0.82 -38.51
CA VAL A 303 10.60 1.52 -37.25
C VAL A 303 9.12 1.91 -37.27
N TYR A 304 8.38 1.46 -36.26
CA TYR A 304 6.94 1.63 -36.18
C TYR A 304 6.56 2.31 -34.88
N GLU A 305 5.71 3.31 -34.98
CA GLU A 305 5.09 3.94 -33.82
C GLU A 305 3.82 3.21 -33.42
N GLY A 306 3.57 3.14 -32.12
CA GLY A 306 2.35 2.58 -31.58
C GLY A 306 1.91 3.32 -30.31
N SER A 307 0.61 3.30 -30.08
CA SER A 307 -0.02 4.01 -28.97
C SER A 307 -0.88 3.09 -28.12
N GLY A 308 -0.85 3.27 -26.81
CA GLY A 308 -1.65 2.49 -25.87
C GLY A 308 -2.07 3.32 -24.67
N ILE A 309 -3.21 2.99 -24.06
CA ILE A 309 -3.71 3.72 -22.90
C ILE A 309 -3.22 3.05 -21.62
N GLY A 310 -2.28 3.69 -20.93
CA GLY A 310 -1.77 3.32 -19.62
C GLY A 310 -2.50 4.00 -18.46
N PHE A 311 -1.91 3.95 -17.27
CA PHE A 311 -2.51 4.55 -16.07
C PHE A 311 -2.52 6.08 -16.14
N GLY A 312 -1.44 6.70 -16.62
CA GLY A 312 -1.25 8.13 -16.79
C GLY A 312 -1.84 8.70 -18.08
N GLY A 313 -2.48 7.87 -18.91
CA GLY A 313 -3.02 8.24 -20.22
C GLY A 313 -2.26 7.56 -21.36
N ILE A 314 -2.12 8.24 -22.49
CA ILE A 314 -1.48 7.66 -23.67
C ILE A 314 0.01 7.43 -23.43
N ILE A 315 0.47 6.23 -23.77
CA ILE A 315 1.86 5.80 -23.86
C ILE A 315 2.18 5.64 -25.35
N ASN A 316 3.17 6.38 -25.83
CA ASN A 316 3.70 6.28 -27.18
C ASN A 316 5.04 5.56 -27.15
N VAL A 317 5.19 4.57 -28.03
CA VAL A 317 6.42 3.80 -28.20
C VAL A 317 6.84 3.80 -29.65
N GLU A 318 8.14 3.63 -29.85
CA GLU A 318 8.75 3.35 -31.13
C GLU A 318 9.36 1.95 -31.06
N VAL A 319 8.94 1.04 -31.93
CA VAL A 319 9.40 -0.34 -31.99
C VAL A 319 10.27 -0.51 -33.23
N THR A 320 11.52 -0.92 -33.03
CA THR A 320 12.44 -1.26 -34.13
C THR A 320 12.40 -2.76 -34.40
N ILE A 321 12.10 -3.12 -35.64
CA ILE A 321 12.07 -4.50 -36.13
C ILE A 321 13.20 -4.68 -37.16
N ASN A 322 14.09 -5.64 -36.92
CA ASN A 322 15.16 -6.02 -37.84
C ASN A 322 15.21 -7.55 -37.96
N ASN A 323 15.43 -8.06 -39.18
CA ASN A 323 15.40 -9.49 -39.46
C ASN A 323 14.14 -10.19 -38.93
N ARG A 324 12.99 -9.52 -39.05
CA ARG A 324 11.66 -9.95 -38.56
C ARG A 324 11.59 -10.19 -37.05
N LYS A 325 12.44 -9.52 -36.27
CA LYS A 325 12.46 -9.59 -34.80
C LYS A 325 12.47 -8.20 -34.20
N ILE A 326 11.78 -8.05 -33.08
CA ILE A 326 11.81 -6.82 -32.29
C ILE A 326 13.19 -6.72 -31.65
N THR A 327 13.99 -5.73 -32.07
CA THR A 327 15.35 -5.52 -31.55
C THR A 327 15.41 -4.42 -30.51
N ASN A 328 14.51 -3.43 -30.57
CA ASN A 328 14.49 -2.33 -29.63
C ASN A 328 13.07 -1.78 -29.45
N ILE A 329 12.79 -1.27 -28.26
CA ILE A 329 11.53 -0.60 -27.91
C ILE A 329 11.91 0.69 -27.17
N ASN A 330 11.67 1.82 -27.81
CA ASN A 330 11.94 3.14 -27.26
C ASN A 330 10.64 3.77 -26.76
N LEU A 331 10.71 4.39 -25.58
CA LEU A 331 9.58 5.13 -25.02
C LEU A 331 9.65 6.58 -25.49
N VAL A 332 8.64 7.01 -26.26
CA VAL A 332 8.60 8.35 -26.88
C VAL A 332 7.93 9.37 -25.96
N ALA A 333 6.76 9.04 -25.41
CA ALA A 333 6.00 9.93 -24.54
C ALA A 333 5.07 9.16 -23.60
N HIS A 334 4.96 9.61 -22.34
CA HIS A 334 4.07 9.03 -21.35
C HIS A 334 3.83 9.98 -20.16
N ARG A 335 2.85 9.66 -19.31
CA ARG A 335 2.58 10.38 -18.04
C ARG A 335 2.38 9.41 -16.86
N GLU A 336 3.03 8.26 -16.93
CA GLU A 336 2.90 7.18 -15.95
C GLU A 336 3.49 7.53 -14.57
N THR A 337 3.12 6.75 -13.55
CA THR A 337 3.52 7.00 -12.17
C THR A 337 4.99 6.63 -11.95
N GLN A 338 5.77 7.60 -11.46
CA GLN A 338 7.19 7.41 -11.11
C GLN A 338 7.38 6.35 -10.02
N GLY A 339 8.42 5.52 -10.17
CA GLY A 339 8.75 4.40 -9.31
C GLY A 339 8.07 3.10 -9.71
N TYR A 340 7.08 3.16 -10.62
CA TYR A 340 6.41 2.00 -11.20
C TYR A 340 6.78 1.80 -12.68
N TYR A 341 6.74 2.86 -13.49
CA TYR A 341 6.90 2.72 -14.93
C TYR A 341 8.30 2.27 -15.34
N GLU A 342 9.32 2.67 -14.59
CA GLU A 342 10.72 2.37 -14.85
C GLU A 342 10.96 0.85 -14.86
N GLU A 343 10.38 0.16 -13.86
CA GLU A 343 10.43 -1.30 -13.76
C GLU A 343 9.64 -1.96 -14.90
N VAL A 344 8.42 -1.47 -15.19
CA VAL A 344 7.61 -2.01 -16.30
C VAL A 344 8.38 -1.95 -17.62
N PHE A 345 8.90 -0.78 -17.98
CA PHE A 345 9.55 -0.60 -19.27
C PHE A 345 10.87 -1.35 -19.35
N ARG A 346 11.66 -1.39 -18.26
CA ARG A 346 12.90 -2.16 -18.21
C ARG A 346 12.64 -3.66 -18.37
N GLU A 347 11.75 -4.23 -17.56
CA GLU A 347 11.48 -5.67 -17.58
C GLU A 347 10.79 -6.11 -18.88
N PHE A 348 9.78 -5.37 -19.34
CA PHE A 348 9.03 -5.77 -20.54
C PHE A 348 9.87 -5.60 -21.79
N THR A 349 10.67 -4.53 -21.90
CA THR A 349 11.57 -4.36 -23.05
C THR A 349 12.59 -5.49 -23.11
N TYR A 350 13.18 -5.84 -21.96
CA TYR A 350 14.12 -6.97 -21.89
C TYR A 350 13.45 -8.30 -22.24
N GLU A 351 12.30 -8.62 -21.64
CA GLU A 351 11.63 -9.91 -21.86
C GLU A 351 11.11 -10.04 -23.30
N ILE A 352 10.50 -9.00 -23.87
CA ILE A 352 9.97 -9.02 -25.24
C ILE A 352 11.10 -9.11 -26.26
N THR A 353 12.18 -8.34 -26.11
CA THR A 353 13.31 -8.40 -27.06
C THR A 353 14.02 -9.76 -27.03
N GLN A 354 14.12 -10.40 -25.86
CA GLN A 354 14.75 -11.71 -25.73
C GLN A 354 13.85 -12.88 -26.16
N SER A 355 12.60 -12.90 -25.69
CA SER A 355 11.68 -14.03 -25.90
C SER A 355 10.80 -13.90 -27.15
N GLN A 356 10.68 -12.68 -27.71
CA GLN A 356 9.73 -12.33 -28.77
C GLN A 356 8.28 -12.68 -28.41
N ASN A 357 7.96 -12.70 -27.11
CA ASN A 357 6.63 -12.98 -26.57
C ASN A 357 5.96 -11.68 -26.11
N LEU A 358 4.77 -11.38 -26.63
CA LEU A 358 3.98 -10.19 -26.29
C LEU A 358 3.03 -10.41 -25.10
N ASN A 359 3.38 -11.32 -24.19
CA ASN A 359 2.62 -11.60 -22.97
C ASN A 359 3.55 -11.87 -21.75
N PRO A 360 4.41 -10.90 -21.37
CA PRO A 360 5.24 -11.00 -20.17
C PRO A 360 4.41 -10.93 -18.88
N ASP A 361 5.00 -11.41 -17.78
CA ASP A 361 4.39 -11.37 -16.44
C ASP A 361 4.22 -9.92 -15.95
N ALA A 362 3.02 -9.55 -15.47
CA ALA A 362 2.74 -8.19 -15.06
C ALA A 362 3.49 -7.75 -13.80
N VAL A 363 4.08 -6.55 -13.82
CA VAL A 363 4.69 -5.91 -12.65
C VAL A 363 3.65 -5.58 -11.57
N SER A 364 3.98 -5.92 -10.33
CA SER A 364 3.11 -5.75 -9.17
C SER A 364 2.75 -4.28 -8.93
N GLY A 365 1.45 -3.98 -8.87
CA GLY A 365 0.95 -2.63 -8.62
C GLY A 365 0.96 -1.69 -9.83
N ALA A 366 1.42 -2.13 -11.00
CA ALA A 366 1.49 -1.34 -12.24
C ALA A 366 0.62 -1.94 -13.37
N THR A 367 -0.45 -2.66 -13.05
CA THR A 367 -1.23 -3.45 -14.02
C THR A 367 -1.74 -2.65 -15.22
N SER A 368 -2.32 -1.46 -15.00
CA SER A 368 -2.80 -0.62 -16.10
C SER A 368 -1.65 -0.11 -16.99
N THR A 369 -0.51 0.23 -16.38
CA THR A 369 0.70 0.63 -17.11
C THR A 369 1.24 -0.52 -17.96
N CYS A 370 1.34 -1.74 -17.40
CA CYS A 370 1.76 -2.94 -18.13
C CYS A 370 0.87 -3.20 -19.36
N ARG A 371 -0.46 -3.13 -19.17
CA ARG A 371 -1.43 -3.32 -20.27
C ARG A 371 -1.31 -2.23 -21.34
N GLY A 372 -1.22 -0.97 -20.93
CA GLY A 372 -1.06 0.16 -21.86
C GLY A 372 0.22 0.05 -22.67
N PHE A 373 1.33 -0.30 -22.03
CA PHE A 373 2.61 -0.50 -22.70
C PHE A 373 2.57 -1.67 -23.69
N LEU A 374 2.03 -2.82 -23.27
CA LEU A 374 1.83 -3.96 -24.20
C LEU A 374 0.91 -3.62 -25.36
N SER A 375 -0.18 -2.88 -25.11
CA SER A 375 -1.08 -2.43 -26.16
C SER A 375 -0.37 -1.52 -27.16
N SER A 376 0.49 -0.60 -26.69
CA SER A 376 1.27 0.28 -27.56
C SER A 376 2.25 -0.49 -28.45
N ILE A 377 2.87 -1.56 -27.93
CA ILE A 377 3.76 -2.43 -28.71
C ILE A 377 2.96 -3.26 -29.72
N LYS A 378 1.82 -3.82 -29.30
CA LYS A 378 0.93 -4.58 -30.21
C LYS A 378 0.41 -3.72 -31.36
N ASP A 379 0.09 -2.45 -31.08
CA ASP A 379 -0.32 -1.46 -32.07
C ASP A 379 0.81 -1.19 -33.08
N ALA A 380 2.02 -0.91 -32.61
CA ALA A 380 3.20 -0.74 -33.47
C ALA A 380 3.49 -1.98 -34.34
N VAL A 381 3.39 -3.18 -33.75
CA VAL A 381 3.58 -4.45 -34.45
C VAL A 381 2.50 -4.66 -35.52
N SER A 382 1.23 -4.33 -35.23
CA SER A 382 0.14 -4.38 -36.21
C SER A 382 0.39 -3.45 -37.40
N ASN A 383 0.93 -2.24 -37.14
CA ASN A 383 1.30 -1.28 -38.19
C ASN A 383 2.41 -1.83 -39.11
N SER A 384 3.27 -2.72 -38.62
CA SER A 384 4.29 -3.38 -39.46
C SER A 384 3.74 -4.40 -40.47
N ILE A 385 2.49 -4.84 -40.26
CA ILE A 385 1.82 -5.83 -41.11
C ILE A 385 0.95 -5.15 -42.18
N GLN A 386 0.38 -3.98 -41.89
CA GLN A 386 -0.67 -3.31 -42.67
C GLN A 386 -0.20 -2.33 -43.77
N ILE A 387 1.10 -2.21 -44.05
CA ILE A 387 1.55 -1.31 -45.13
C ILE A 387 1.46 -2.05 -46.47
N ASP A 388 0.35 -1.85 -47.19
CA ASP A 388 0.22 -2.21 -48.60
C ASP A 388 0.96 -1.22 -49.51
#